data_AF-A0A2S5R583-F1
#
_entry.id   AF-A0A2S5R583-F1
#
_cell.length_a   1.000
_cell.length_b   1.000
_cell.length_c   1.000
_cell.angle_alpha   90.00
_cell.angle_beta   90.00
_cell.angle_gamma   90.00
#
_symmetry.space_group_name_H-M   'P 1'
#
loop_
_entity.id
_entity.type
_entity.pdbx_description
1 polymer ?
#
loop_
_entity_poly.entity_id
_entity_poly.type
_entity_poly.pdbx_seq_one_letter_code
_entity_poly.pdbx_strand_id
1 'polypeptide(L)' 'RMRPVLMTSLTIILALLPAALGLGAGSETNGPLSVAVIGGMLSSTLLTLVVVPAVYSLAMGGVDKFEQRRHAKPNINA' A
#
# COMPACT_ATOMS: atom_id res chain seq x y z
N ARG A 1 7.57 13.25 -1.56
CA ARG A 1 6.51 12.22 -1.72
C ARG A 1 5.40 12.24 -0.65
N MET A 2 5.38 13.20 0.29
CA MET A 2 4.36 13.26 1.35
C MET A 2 3.02 13.87 0.92
N ARG A 3 3.01 14.61 -0.18
CA ARG A 3 1.82 15.26 -0.76
C ARG A 3 0.68 14.27 -1.05
N PRO A 4 0.90 13.12 -1.72
CA PRO A 4 -0.18 12.19 -2.05
C PRO A 4 -0.86 11.54 -0.83
N VAL A 5 -0.13 11.22 0.25
CA VAL A 5 -0.70 10.58 1.45
C VAL A 5 -1.52 11.57 2.28
N LEU A 6 -1.03 12.82 2.39
CA LEU A 6 -1.80 13.90 3.02
C LEU A 6 -3.08 14.17 2.23
N MET A 7 -3.02 14.15 0.90
CA MET A 7 -4.17 14.36 0.03
C MET A 7 -5.23 13.25 0.20
N THR A 8 -4.83 11.98 0.21
CA THR A 8 -5.77 10.86 0.42
C THR A 8 -6.41 10.90 1.81
N SER A 9 -5.61 11.18 2.84
CA SER A 9 -6.11 11.27 4.22
C SER A 9 -7.13 12.39 4.37
N LEU A 10 -6.87 13.58 3.82
CA LEU A 10 -7.80 14.72 3.86
C LEU A 10 -9.08 14.43 3.08
N THR A 11 -8.97 13.83 1.88
CA THR A 11 -10.13 13.47 1.06
C THR A 11 -11.02 12.44 1.77
N ILE A 12 -10.44 11.44 2.42
CA ILE A 12 -11.19 10.43 3.20
C ILE A 12 -11.88 11.08 4.39
N ILE A 13 -11.17 11.90 5.17
CA ILE A 13 -11.75 12.62 6.31
C ILE A 13 -12.94 13.45 5.85
N LEU A 14 -12.81 14.25 4.79
CA LEU A 14 -13.89 15.10 4.27
C LEU A 14 -15.05 14.30 3.66
N ALA A 15 -14.76 13.22 2.93
CA ALA A 15 -15.78 12.37 2.31
C ALA A 15 -16.67 11.67 3.35
N LEU A 16 -16.12 11.39 4.53
CA LEU A 16 -16.79 10.60 5.56
C LEU A 16 -17.20 11.44 6.77
N LEU A 17 -16.77 12.70 6.84
CA LEU A 17 -17.17 13.67 7.85
C LEU A 17 -18.69 13.78 8.04
N PRO A 18 -19.51 13.96 6.98
CA PRO A 18 -20.97 14.07 7.17
C PRO A 18 -21.63 12.74 7.53
N ALA A 19 -21.09 11.62 7.06
CA ALA A 19 -21.57 10.29 7.40
C ALA A 19 -21.24 9.92 8.86
N ALA A 20 -20.06 10.30 9.35
CA ALA A 20 -19.61 10.09 10.73
C ALA A 20 -20.34 10.98 11.74
N LEU A 21 -20.73 12.20 11.33
CA LEU A 21 -21.58 13.09 12.14
C LEU A 21 -23.06 12.66 12.14
N GLY A 22 -23.43 11.63 11.37
CA GLY A 22 -24.78 11.07 11.35
C GLY A 22 -25.84 12.00 10.72
N LEU A 23 -25.41 13.09 10.08
CA LEU A 23 -26.27 14.17 9.56
C LEU A 23 -26.93 13.84 8.20
N GLY A 24 -27.12 12.56 7.87
CA GLY A 24 -27.72 12.11 6.62
C GLY A 24 -28.69 10.95 6.84
N ALA A 25 -29.81 10.96 6.10
CA ALA A 25 -30.81 9.89 6.14
C ALA A 25 -30.15 8.53 5.82
N GLY A 26 -30.32 7.53 6.69
CA GLY A 26 -29.67 6.22 6.57
C GLY A 26 -28.27 6.15 7.21
N SER A 27 -27.92 7.05 8.12
CA SER A 27 -26.66 6.99 8.90
C SER A 27 -26.51 5.70 9.73
N GLU A 28 -27.62 5.07 10.10
CA GLU A 28 -27.66 3.74 10.74
C GLU A 28 -27.11 2.61 9.84
N THR A 29 -27.34 2.67 8.53
CA THR A 29 -26.87 1.66 7.56
C THR A 29 -25.59 2.07 6.84
N ASN A 30 -25.43 3.36 6.55
CA ASN A 30 -24.27 3.89 5.82
C ASN A 30 -23.07 4.16 6.73
N GLY A 31 -23.27 4.39 8.03
CA GLY A 31 -22.20 4.56 9.02
C GLY A 31 -21.21 3.38 9.06
N PRO A 32 -21.65 2.13 9.28
CA PRO A 32 -20.75 0.98 9.31
C PRO A 32 -20.09 0.68 7.94
N LEU A 33 -20.79 0.92 6.83
CA LEU A 33 -20.23 0.79 5.48
C LEU A 33 -19.07 1.76 5.25
N SER A 34 -19.26 3.01 5.62
CA SER A 34 -18.25 4.07 5.58
C SER A 34 -17.00 3.71 6.39
N VAL A 35 -17.18 3.21 7.63
CA VAL A 35 -16.06 2.79 8.49
C VAL A 35 -15.28 1.61 7.89
N ALA A 36 -15.97 0.62 7.33
CA ALA A 36 -15.34 -0.53 6.68
C ALA A 36 -14.47 -0.12 5.48
N VAL A 37 -14.95 0.83 4.67
CA VAL A 37 -14.22 1.35 3.50
C VAL A 37 -12.97 2.14 3.91
N ILE A 38 -13.06 2.98 4.96
CA ILE A 38 -11.91 3.71 5.52
C ILE A 38 -10.84 2.71 5.98
N GLY A 39 -11.25 1.74 6.79
CA GLY A 39 -10.36 0.70 7.31
C GLY A 39 -9.71 -0.08 6.17
N GLY A 40 -10.48 -0.50 5.17
CA GLY A 40 -9.99 -1.23 4.00
C GLY A 40 -8.97 -0.43 3.17
N MET A 41 -9.22 0.87 2.93
CA MET A 41 -8.27 1.73 2.21
C MET A 41 -6.97 1.94 3.01
N LEU A 42 -7.08 2.16 4.32
CA LEU A 42 -5.92 2.34 5.18
C LEU A 42 -5.09 1.05 5.24
N SER A 43 -5.74 -0.10 5.46
CA SER A 43 -5.10 -1.42 5.46
C SER A 43 -4.48 -1.76 4.12
N SER A 44 -5.14 -1.48 2.99
CA SER A 44 -4.59 -1.72 1.65
C SER A 44 -3.36 -0.85 1.38
N THR A 45 -3.35 0.39 1.88
CA THR A 45 -2.21 1.30 1.75
C THR A 45 -1.02 0.82 2.58
N LEU A 46 -1.25 0.42 3.84
CA LEU A 46 -0.21 -0.15 4.70
C LEU A 46 0.31 -1.47 4.12
N LEU A 47 -0.60 -2.32 3.66
CA LEU A 47 -0.27 -3.58 3.01
C LEU A 47 0.56 -3.31 1.75
N THR A 48 0.19 -2.35 0.90
CA THR A 48 0.98 -1.95 -0.28
C THR A 48 2.36 -1.43 0.12
N LEU A 49 2.46 -0.56 1.13
CA LEU A 49 3.75 -0.03 1.60
C LEU A 49 4.69 -1.11 2.14
N VAL A 50 4.18 -2.24 2.64
CA VAL A 50 4.98 -3.38 3.15
C VAL A 50 5.18 -4.47 2.09
N VAL A 51 4.14 -4.79 1.32
CA VAL A 51 4.15 -5.80 0.27
C VAL A 51 5.00 -5.35 -0.90
N VAL A 52 4.91 -4.10 -1.34
CA VAL A 52 5.74 -3.60 -2.46
C VAL A 52 7.24 -3.76 -2.17
N PRO A 53 7.82 -3.34 -1.03
CA PRO A 53 9.24 -3.56 -0.75
C PRO A 53 9.58 -5.03 -0.49
N ALA A 54 8.68 -5.83 0.10
CA ALA A 54 8.90 -7.26 0.29
C ALA A 54 8.97 -8.00 -1.06
N VAL A 55 8.02 -7.71 -1.96
CA VAL A 55 8.00 -8.24 -3.33
C VAL A 55 9.20 -7.71 -4.12
N TYR A 56 9.58 -6.45 -3.97
CA TYR A 56 10.79 -5.90 -4.60
C TYR A 56 12.05 -6.59 -4.09
N SER A 57 12.17 -6.86 -2.80
CA SER A 57 13.30 -7.57 -2.21
C SER A 57 13.35 -9.04 -2.65
N LEU A 58 12.20 -9.70 -2.80
CA LEU A 58 12.12 -11.06 -3.33
C LEU A 58 12.41 -11.11 -4.84
N ALA A 59 11.87 -10.17 -5.62
CA ALA A 59 12.13 -10.06 -7.05
C ALA A 59 13.60 -9.71 -7.31
N MET A 60 14.14 -8.70 -6.63
CA MET A 60 15.52 -8.25 -6.78
C MET A 60 16.53 -9.23 -6.15
N GLY A 61 16.25 -9.77 -4.97
CA GLY A 61 17.09 -10.80 -4.34
C GLY A 61 17.00 -12.17 -5.02
N GLY A 62 15.89 -12.47 -5.69
CA GLY A 62 15.76 -13.62 -6.59
C GLY A 62 16.53 -13.44 -7.89
N VAL A 63 16.61 -12.21 -8.41
CA VAL A 63 17.43 -11.84 -9.58
C VAL A 63 18.92 -11.84 -9.24
N ASP A 64 19.33 -11.36 -8.05
CA ASP A 64 20.74 -11.34 -7.62
C ASP A 64 21.32 -12.76 -7.46
N LYS A 65 20.52 -13.72 -6.97
CA LYS A 65 20.92 -15.14 -6.94
C LYS A 65 21.05 -15.78 -8.32
N PHE A 66 20.41 -15.22 -9.35
CA PHE A 66 20.53 -15.70 -10.74
C PHE A 66 21.72 -15.06 -11.46
N GLU A 67 22.10 -13.82 -11.11
CA GLU A 67 23.25 -13.11 -11.68
C GLU A 67 24.60 -13.46 -11.02
N GLN A 68 24.64 -13.75 -9.72
CA GLN A 68 25.87 -14.22 -9.05
C GLN A 68 26.35 -15.58 -9.58
N ARG A 69 25.44 -16.41 -10.11
CA ARG A 69 25.83 -17.66 -10.81
C ARG A 69 26.43 -17.41 -12.19
N ARG A 70 26.22 -16.25 -12.80
CA ARG A 70 26.80 -15.90 -14.12
C ARG A 70 28.12 -15.16 -14.03
N HIS A 71 28.36 -14.37 -12.98
CA HIS A 71 29.63 -13.67 -12.76
C HIS A 71 30.71 -14.50 -12.04
N ALA A 72 30.37 -15.68 -11.53
CA ALA A 72 31.36 -16.69 -11.09
C ALA A 72 31.90 -17.53 -12.27
N LYS A 73 32.15 -16.92 -13.43
CA LYS A 73 33.02 -17.54 -14.44
C LYS A 73 34.45 -17.05 -14.18
N PRO A 74 35.37 -17.94 -13.77
CA PRO A 74 36.73 -17.57 -13.49
C PRO A 74 37.39 -17.10 -14.79
N ASN A 75 38.10 -15.99 -14.66
CA ASN A 75 39.09 -15.49 -15.59
C ASN A 75 40.03 -16.64 -16.01
N ILE A 76 39.76 -17.26 -17.16
CA ILE A 76 40.71 -18.11 -17.89
C ILE A 76 41.51 -17.16 -18.77
N ASN A 77 42.60 -16.64 -18.20
CA ASN A 77 43.77 -16.20 -18.93
C ASN A 77 44.97 -16.91 -18.28
N ALA A 78 45.42 -18.01 -18.90
CA ALA A 78 46.77 -18.58 -18.76
C ALA A 78 47.01 -19.51 -19.95
#